data_AF-A0A438I999-F1
#
_entry.id   AF-A0A438I999-F1
#
_cell.length_a   1.000
_cell.length_b   1.000
_cell.length_c   1.000
_cell.angle_alpha   90.00
_cell.angle_beta   90.00
_cell.angle_gamma   90.00
#
_symmetry.space_group_name_H-M   'P 1'
#
loop_
_entity.id
_entity.type
_entity.pdbx_description
1 polymer ?
#
loop_
_entity_poly.entity_id
_entity_poly.type
_entity_poly.pdbx_seq_one_letter_code
_entity_poly.pdbx_strand_id
1 'polypeptide(L)'
;MKGLNSKWPLDFSKITGCPMSILPLYQEAIEDITKRMGAGMAKFICKEVETIDDYDEYCHYVAGLVGLGLSKLFHASKLEDLASDELSNSMGLFLQKTNIIRDYLEDINEIPKSRMFWPREIWSKYVNKLEDLKEEENSIKAVQCLNDMVTNALIHMEDCLTYMSALQSPAIFRFCAIPQIMAIGTLALCYNNIEVFRGVVKMRRGLTAKVIDRTKAMSDVYGAFFDFSCMLKSKVDKNDPNATKALSRLEAVQKICRESGALTKRKSYVIRSEPRYNSALIVAFFIILSIIFAYLSANRINGWVQNCMVSTEDLPLFPSVYICYSMGDA
;
A
#
# COMPACT_ATOMS: atom_id res chain seq x y z
N MET A 1 28.08 -9.17 22.39
CA MET A 1 26.79 -9.14 21.66
C MET A 1 26.02 -10.44 21.88
N LYS A 2 25.54 -10.69 23.10
CA LYS A 2 24.55 -11.74 23.39
C LYS A 2 23.42 -11.05 24.16
N GLY A 3 22.32 -10.73 23.49
CA GLY A 3 21.25 -9.96 24.14
C GLY A 3 20.07 -9.51 23.28
N LEU A 4 20.03 -9.84 21.99
CA LEU A 4 18.90 -9.52 21.11
C LEU A 4 18.38 -10.82 20.49
N ASN A 5 17.66 -11.64 21.27
CA ASN A 5 17.19 -12.93 20.78
C ASN A 5 15.84 -13.36 21.41
N SER A 6 14.83 -12.48 21.40
CA SER A 6 13.51 -12.86 21.93
C SER A 6 12.29 -12.39 21.14
N LYS A 7 12.45 -11.82 19.93
CA LYS A 7 11.28 -11.46 19.08
C LYS A 7 11.31 -11.91 17.62
N TRP A 8 12.38 -12.56 17.16
CA TRP A 8 12.46 -13.11 15.80
C TRP A 8 13.06 -14.52 15.82
N PRO A 9 12.33 -15.58 15.41
CA PRO A 9 12.92 -16.89 15.20
C PRO A 9 13.59 -16.92 13.83
N LEU A 10 14.51 -15.98 13.57
CA LEU A 10 15.28 -15.97 12.34
C LEU A 10 16.59 -16.70 12.59
N ASP A 11 16.68 -17.91 12.06
CA ASP A 11 17.95 -18.60 11.90
C ASP A 11 18.75 -17.89 10.80
N PHE A 12 19.54 -16.89 11.19
CA PHE A 12 20.40 -16.12 10.28
C PHE A 12 21.41 -17.02 9.54
N SER A 13 21.67 -18.24 10.02
CA SER A 13 22.53 -19.20 9.31
C SER A 13 21.90 -19.67 7.99
N LYS A 14 20.57 -19.62 7.84
CA LYS A 14 19.90 -19.94 6.56
C LYS A 14 20.00 -18.80 5.54
N ILE A 15 20.08 -17.56 6.01
CA ILE A 15 20.26 -16.37 5.16
C ILE A 15 21.74 -16.25 4.74
N THR A 16 22.66 -16.44 5.70
CA THR A 16 24.12 -16.37 5.47
C THR A 16 24.70 -17.66 4.88
N GLY A 17 24.03 -18.80 5.06
CA GLY A 17 24.40 -20.11 4.53
C GLY A 17 23.68 -20.47 3.21
N CYS A 18 22.77 -19.61 2.72
CA CYS A 18 22.45 -19.61 1.30
C CYS A 18 23.77 -19.29 0.59
N PRO A 19 24.30 -20.19 -0.27
CA PRO A 19 25.62 -20.00 -0.83
C PRO A 19 25.74 -18.62 -1.47
N MET A 20 26.92 -18.05 -1.34
CA MET A 20 27.46 -16.96 -2.16
C MET A 20 27.49 -17.29 -3.67
N SER A 21 26.47 -17.95 -4.22
CA SER A 21 26.21 -18.17 -5.65
C SER A 21 25.57 -16.94 -6.30
N ILE A 22 25.35 -15.89 -5.53
CA ILE A 22 24.99 -14.56 -6.00
C ILE A 22 26.26 -13.95 -6.61
N LEU A 23 26.21 -13.43 -7.85
CA LEU A 23 27.34 -12.78 -8.52
C LEU A 23 28.05 -11.77 -7.60
N PRO A 24 29.39 -11.66 -7.61
CA PRO A 24 30.15 -10.77 -6.71
C PRO A 24 29.65 -9.33 -6.68
N LEU A 25 29.21 -8.80 -7.83
CA LEU A 25 28.66 -7.44 -7.95
C LEU A 25 27.41 -7.20 -7.10
N TYR A 26 26.56 -8.21 -6.94
CA TYR A 26 25.38 -8.09 -6.10
C TYR A 26 25.75 -8.15 -4.61
N GLN A 27 26.75 -8.96 -4.24
CA GLN A 27 27.24 -9.05 -2.87
C GLN A 27 27.84 -7.72 -2.44
N GLU A 28 28.69 -7.13 -3.28
CA GLU A 28 29.29 -5.82 -3.05
C GLU A 28 28.22 -4.74 -2.82
N ALA A 29 27.16 -4.70 -3.65
CA ALA A 29 26.05 -3.78 -3.47
C ALA A 29 25.32 -4.00 -2.14
N ILE A 30 25.05 -5.25 -1.76
CA ILE A 30 24.35 -5.58 -0.50
C ILE A 30 25.22 -5.21 0.71
N GLU A 31 26.51 -5.53 0.68
CA GLU A 31 27.45 -5.24 1.77
C GLU A 31 27.65 -3.73 1.97
N ASP A 32 27.89 -2.97 0.90
CA ASP A 32 28.04 -1.51 0.94
C ASP A 32 26.80 -0.85 1.55
N ILE A 33 25.62 -1.20 1.04
CA ILE A 33 24.35 -0.64 1.51
C ILE A 33 24.07 -1.03 2.96
N THR A 34 24.27 -2.29 3.33
CA THR A 34 24.05 -2.76 4.71
C THR A 34 24.98 -2.05 5.69
N LYS A 35 26.25 -1.87 5.31
CA LYS A 35 27.24 -1.16 6.13
C LYS A 35 26.87 0.31 6.34
N ARG A 36 26.53 1.02 5.26
CA ARG A 36 26.13 2.44 5.31
C ARG A 36 24.83 2.64 6.07
N MET A 37 23.84 1.77 5.85
CA MET A 37 22.56 1.79 6.57
C MET A 37 22.77 1.55 8.06
N GLY A 38 23.56 0.54 8.45
CA GLY A 38 23.86 0.26 9.86
C GLY A 38 24.55 1.44 10.56
N ALA A 39 25.50 2.09 9.90
CA ALA A 39 26.16 3.28 10.42
C ALA A 39 25.19 4.47 10.58
N GLY A 40 24.34 4.70 9.58
CA GLY A 40 23.31 5.74 9.62
C GLY A 40 22.25 5.50 10.71
N MET A 41 21.75 4.28 10.83
CA MET A 41 20.82 3.91 11.91
C MET A 41 21.45 4.14 13.28
N ALA A 42 22.72 3.76 13.47
CA ALA A 42 23.43 3.99 14.73
C ALA A 42 23.53 5.48 15.09
N LYS A 43 23.70 6.36 14.09
CA LYS A 43 23.70 7.83 14.29
C LYS A 43 22.39 8.34 14.92
N PHE A 44 21.25 7.82 14.47
CA PHE A 44 19.93 8.25 14.92
C PHE A 44 19.39 7.50 16.15
N ILE A 45 20.17 6.60 16.77
CA ILE A 45 19.78 5.99 18.07
C ILE A 45 19.75 7.05 19.18
N CYS A 46 20.72 7.96 19.18
CA CYS A 46 20.91 8.97 20.23
C CYS A 46 20.57 10.39 19.77
N LYS A 47 20.02 10.54 18.55
CA LYS A 47 19.71 11.83 17.94
C LYS A 47 18.24 11.86 17.51
N GLU A 48 17.51 12.88 17.97
CA GLU A 48 16.15 13.17 17.51
C GLU A 48 16.19 13.85 16.13
N VAL A 49 15.10 13.71 15.37
CA VAL A 49 14.96 14.37 14.07
C VAL A 49 14.52 15.82 14.30
N GLU A 50 15.47 16.75 14.24
CA GLU A 50 15.22 18.15 14.58
C GLU A 50 14.87 18.98 13.34
N THR A 51 15.65 18.89 12.28
CA THR A 51 15.48 19.67 11.04
C THR A 51 14.90 18.86 9.88
N ILE A 52 14.48 19.54 8.81
CA ILE A 52 14.12 18.88 7.55
C ILE A 52 15.33 18.13 6.96
N ASP A 53 16.54 18.67 7.11
CA ASP A 53 17.77 18.00 6.67
C ASP A 53 18.03 16.71 7.46
N ASP A 54 17.79 16.72 8.78
CA ASP A 54 17.87 15.51 9.60
C ASP A 54 16.84 14.46 9.17
N TYR A 55 15.64 14.92 8.78
CA TYR A 55 14.58 14.06 8.29
C TYR A 55 14.94 13.42 6.95
N ASP A 56 15.51 14.19 6.03
CA ASP A 56 16.01 13.72 4.74
C ASP A 56 17.20 12.78 4.91
N GLU A 57 18.12 13.09 5.83
CA GLU A 57 19.27 12.23 6.15
C GLU A 57 18.82 10.90 6.78
N TYR A 58 17.88 10.94 7.73
CA TYR A 58 17.31 9.73 8.31
C TYR A 58 16.66 8.85 7.23
N CYS A 59 15.80 9.44 6.39
CA CYS A 59 15.15 8.74 5.29
C CYS A 59 16.16 8.21 4.26
N HIS A 60 17.26 8.94 4.01
CA HIS A 60 18.35 8.47 3.16
C HIS A 60 18.92 7.16 3.68
N TYR A 61 19.30 7.09 4.96
CA TYR A 61 19.90 5.89 5.51
C TYR A 61 18.97 4.68 5.50
N VAL A 62 17.71 4.85 5.91
CA VAL A 62 16.80 3.70 6.10
C VAL A 62 16.05 3.27 4.83
N ALA A 63 15.95 4.14 3.83
CA ALA A 63 15.19 3.85 2.61
C ALA A 63 15.84 4.35 1.32
N GLY A 64 16.48 5.52 1.33
CA GLY A 64 17.22 6.03 0.18
C GLY A 64 18.32 5.07 -0.29
N LEU A 65 19.13 4.58 0.65
CA LEU A 65 20.15 3.56 0.40
C LEU A 65 19.57 2.26 -0.16
N VAL A 66 18.34 1.88 0.21
CA VAL A 66 17.66 0.72 -0.39
C VAL A 66 17.38 0.97 -1.86
N GLY A 67 16.94 2.18 -2.21
CA GLY A 67 16.78 2.61 -3.61
C GLY A 67 18.09 2.49 -4.39
N LEU A 68 19.18 3.08 -3.88
CA LEU A 68 20.52 2.98 -4.51
C LEU A 68 20.97 1.52 -4.67
N GLY A 69 20.79 0.70 -3.62
CA GLY A 69 21.14 -0.71 -3.65
C GLY A 69 20.38 -1.46 -4.74
N LEU A 70 19.07 -1.28 -4.82
CA LEU A 70 18.24 -1.89 -5.86
C LEU A 70 18.65 -1.44 -7.26
N SER A 71 18.93 -0.15 -7.47
CA SER A 71 19.42 0.35 -8.77
C SER A 71 20.75 -0.28 -9.17
N LYS A 72 21.69 -0.43 -8.22
CA LYS A 72 22.95 -1.16 -8.44
C LYS A 72 22.71 -2.64 -8.78
N LEU A 73 21.76 -3.31 -8.11
CA LEU A 73 21.40 -4.70 -8.41
C LEU A 73 20.77 -4.84 -9.81
N PHE A 74 19.86 -3.94 -10.18
CA PHE A 74 19.25 -3.95 -11.51
C PHE A 74 20.29 -3.73 -12.61
N HIS A 75 21.22 -2.78 -12.39
CA HIS A 75 22.32 -2.55 -13.30
C HIS A 75 23.27 -3.75 -13.40
N ALA A 76 23.68 -4.33 -12.28
CA ALA A 76 24.53 -5.52 -12.24
C ALA A 76 23.89 -6.73 -12.93
N SER A 77 22.55 -6.80 -12.97
CA SER A 77 21.80 -7.82 -13.69
C SER A 77 21.75 -7.63 -15.21
N LYS A 78 22.23 -6.47 -15.69
CA LYS A 78 22.16 -6.04 -17.11
C LYS A 78 20.73 -5.90 -17.64
N LEU A 79 19.76 -5.77 -16.75
CA LEU A 79 18.35 -5.56 -17.10
C LEU A 79 17.97 -4.08 -17.18
N GLU A 80 18.79 -3.20 -16.59
CA GLU A 80 18.56 -1.75 -16.53
C GLU A 80 19.88 -0.98 -16.65
N ASP A 81 19.78 0.27 -17.11
CA ASP A 81 20.85 1.25 -16.96
C ASP A 81 20.94 1.73 -15.51
N LEU A 82 22.13 2.17 -15.09
CA LEU A 82 22.32 2.69 -13.73
C LEU A 82 21.64 4.07 -13.60
N ALA A 83 20.60 4.13 -12.77
CA ALA A 83 19.97 5.40 -12.38
C ALA A 83 20.92 6.22 -11.50
N SER A 84 20.75 7.55 -11.50
CA SER A 84 21.53 8.43 -10.63
C SER A 84 21.21 8.18 -9.16
N ASP A 85 22.17 8.48 -8.27
CA ASP A 85 21.99 8.32 -6.83
C ASP A 85 20.85 9.21 -6.31
N GLU A 86 20.65 10.40 -6.88
CA GLU A 86 19.58 11.33 -6.48
C GLU A 86 18.20 10.74 -6.78
N LEU A 87 17.96 10.27 -8.00
CA LEU A 87 16.68 9.67 -8.39
C LEU A 87 16.40 8.40 -7.58
N SER A 88 17.44 7.57 -7.38
CA SER A 88 17.35 6.34 -6.59
C SER A 88 17.03 6.64 -5.12
N ASN A 89 17.62 7.71 -4.57
CA ASN A 89 17.34 8.19 -3.23
C ASN A 89 15.90 8.68 -3.10
N SER A 90 15.44 9.53 -4.02
CA SER A 90 14.07 10.08 -4.03
C SER A 90 13.00 8.97 -4.06
N MET A 91 13.24 7.89 -4.80
CA MET A 91 12.36 6.70 -4.80
C MET A 91 12.19 6.11 -3.39
N GLY A 92 13.26 6.01 -2.61
CA GLY A 92 13.23 5.53 -1.23
C GLY A 92 12.60 6.53 -0.27
N LEU A 93 12.98 7.80 -0.37
CA LEU A 93 12.46 8.89 0.47
C LEU A 93 10.95 9.04 0.32
N PHE A 94 10.40 8.97 -0.89
CA PHE A 94 8.95 9.09 -1.09
C PHE A 94 8.16 8.01 -0.34
N LEU A 95 8.63 6.75 -0.40
CA LEU A 95 8.01 5.63 0.32
C LEU A 95 8.14 5.81 1.83
N GLN A 96 9.34 6.16 2.31
CA GLN A 96 9.61 6.27 3.74
C GLN A 96 8.84 7.41 4.38
N LYS A 97 8.83 8.60 3.75
CA LYS A 97 8.06 9.75 4.24
C LYS A 97 6.57 9.44 4.25
N THR A 98 6.06 8.74 3.25
CA THR A 98 4.65 8.32 3.22
C THR A 98 4.31 7.40 4.40
N ASN A 99 5.17 6.44 4.72
CA ASN A 99 4.96 5.55 5.86
C ASN A 99 5.01 6.32 7.18
N ILE A 100 6.03 7.17 7.39
CA ILE A 100 6.17 8.01 8.59
C ILE A 100 4.95 8.91 8.82
N ILE A 101 4.39 9.47 7.75
CA ILE A 101 3.18 10.29 7.83
C ILE A 101 1.98 9.46 8.29
N ARG A 102 1.79 8.30 7.65
CA ARG A 102 0.61 7.46 7.88
C ARG A 102 0.65 6.76 9.24
N ASP A 103 1.83 6.37 9.71
CA ASP A 103 2.05 5.57 10.92
C ASP A 103 2.23 6.41 12.20
N TYR A 104 2.01 7.73 12.13
CA TYR A 104 2.13 8.66 13.27
C TYR A 104 1.55 8.10 14.58
N LEU A 105 0.30 7.62 14.55
CA LEU A 105 -0.39 7.18 15.77
C LEU A 105 0.20 5.87 16.35
N GLU A 106 0.70 4.99 15.48
CA GLU A 106 1.38 3.76 15.90
C GLU A 106 2.73 4.09 16.56
N ASP A 107 3.50 4.98 15.92
CA ASP A 107 4.83 5.37 16.38
C ASP A 107 4.76 6.16 17.70
N ILE A 108 3.81 7.09 17.83
CA ILE A 108 3.70 7.95 19.02
C ILE A 108 3.17 7.21 20.25
N ASN A 109 2.38 6.15 20.06
CA ASN A 109 1.82 5.35 21.16
C ASN A 109 2.68 4.13 21.51
N GLU A 110 3.87 3.98 20.92
CA GLU A 110 4.76 2.87 21.24
C GLU A 110 5.25 2.91 22.69
N ILE A 111 5.29 1.74 23.32
CA ILE A 111 5.69 1.54 24.73
C ILE A 111 6.95 0.65 24.74
N PRO A 112 7.99 0.97 25.53
CA PRO A 112 8.03 1.97 26.60
C PRO A 112 8.36 3.40 26.15
N LYS A 113 8.79 3.61 24.90
CA LYS A 113 9.21 4.92 24.39
C LYS A 113 8.58 5.17 23.03
N SER A 114 7.92 6.31 22.88
CA SER A 114 7.40 6.80 21.60
C SER A 114 8.53 6.96 20.58
N ARG A 115 8.24 6.58 19.34
CA ARG A 115 9.13 6.82 18.20
C ARG A 115 8.73 8.14 17.53
N MET A 116 9.65 9.11 17.49
CA MET A 116 9.39 10.46 16.97
C MET A 116 10.19 10.68 15.68
N PHE A 117 9.54 10.50 14.53
CA PHE A 117 10.18 10.68 13.22
C PHE A 117 9.82 11.99 12.52
N TRP A 118 8.77 12.69 12.99
CA TRP A 118 8.38 13.97 12.41
C TRP A 118 9.38 15.04 12.86
N PRO A 119 9.96 15.82 11.94
CA PRO A 119 11.00 16.80 12.28
C PRO A 119 10.44 17.94 13.15
N ARG A 120 11.14 18.28 14.23
CA ARG A 120 10.77 19.39 15.13
C ARG A 120 10.51 20.69 14.38
N GLU A 121 11.36 21.00 13.41
CA GLU A 121 11.24 22.17 12.54
C GLU A 121 9.85 22.29 11.90
N ILE A 122 9.17 21.18 11.61
CA ILE A 122 7.79 21.20 11.08
C ILE A 122 6.78 21.25 12.21
N TRP A 123 6.75 20.26 13.11
CA TRP A 123 5.64 20.12 14.05
C TRP A 123 5.61 21.20 15.14
N SER A 124 6.77 21.79 15.50
CA SER A 124 6.84 22.82 16.55
C SER A 124 6.21 24.15 16.13
N LYS A 125 5.88 24.33 14.84
CA LYS A 125 5.07 25.46 14.36
C LYS A 125 3.62 25.38 14.84
N TYR A 126 3.14 24.18 15.18
CA TYR A 126 1.73 23.89 15.42
C TYR A 126 1.43 23.57 16.89
N VAL A 127 2.30 22.79 17.53
CA VAL A 127 2.14 22.30 18.91
C VAL A 127 3.46 22.34 19.68
N ASN A 128 3.40 22.23 21.02
CA ASN A 128 4.58 22.27 21.88
C ASN A 128 5.29 20.92 22.01
N LYS A 129 4.53 19.82 21.91
CA LYS A 129 5.05 18.45 21.88
C LYS A 129 4.39 17.69 20.74
N LEU A 130 5.14 16.77 20.13
CA LEU A 130 4.63 16.02 18.97
C LEU A 130 3.38 15.21 19.34
N GLU A 131 3.34 14.63 20.55
CA GLU A 131 2.23 13.84 21.06
C GLU A 131 0.91 14.61 21.08
N ASP A 132 0.97 15.93 21.27
CA ASP A 132 -0.20 16.80 21.41
C ASP A 132 -1.06 16.82 20.14
N LEU A 133 -0.54 16.39 18.97
CA LEU A 133 -1.30 16.32 17.72
C LEU A 133 -2.43 15.28 17.77
N LYS A 134 -2.41 14.33 18.72
CA LYS A 134 -3.48 13.34 18.89
C LYS A 134 -4.66 13.85 19.71
N GLU A 135 -4.46 14.94 20.44
CA GLU A 135 -5.49 15.51 21.33
C GLU A 135 -6.55 16.27 20.52
N GLU A 136 -7.81 16.15 20.92
CA GLU A 136 -8.95 16.64 20.13
C GLU A 136 -8.93 18.17 19.98
N GLU A 137 -8.46 18.88 21.00
CA GLU A 137 -8.35 20.35 21.02
C GLU A 137 -7.36 20.88 19.97
N ASN A 138 -6.40 20.05 19.55
CA ASN A 138 -5.39 20.41 18.55
C ASN A 138 -5.77 19.99 17.12
N SER A 139 -6.98 19.48 16.87
CA SER A 139 -7.37 18.89 15.58
C SER A 139 -7.07 19.76 14.35
N ILE A 140 -7.32 21.07 14.42
CA ILE A 140 -7.04 22.00 13.30
C ILE A 140 -5.54 22.09 13.03
N LYS A 141 -4.75 22.30 14.09
CA LYS A 141 -3.29 22.38 14.04
C LYS A 141 -2.65 21.06 13.59
N ALA A 142 -3.19 19.95 14.04
CA ALA A 142 -2.76 18.60 13.66
C ALA A 142 -2.91 18.39 12.15
N VAL A 143 -4.06 18.76 11.59
CA VAL A 143 -4.31 18.66 10.15
C VAL A 143 -3.41 19.61 9.35
N GLN A 144 -3.15 20.83 9.81
CA GLN A 144 -2.21 21.73 9.15
C GLN A 144 -0.76 21.20 9.18
N CYS A 145 -0.33 20.62 10.31
CA CYS A 145 0.97 19.95 10.43
C CYS A 145 1.08 18.75 9.48
N LEU A 146 0.02 17.95 9.39
CA LEU A 146 -0.07 16.83 8.45
C LEU A 146 0.05 17.30 7.00
N ASN A 147 -0.60 18.42 6.64
CA ASN A 147 -0.50 18.99 5.30
C ASN A 147 0.92 19.48 4.99
N ASP A 148 1.66 20.06 5.95
CA ASP A 148 3.09 20.40 5.79
C ASP A 148 3.92 19.14 5.51
N MET A 149 3.76 18.09 6.33
CA MET A 149 4.46 16.82 6.16
C MET A 149 4.18 16.17 4.79
N VAL A 150 2.92 16.11 4.37
CA VAL A 150 2.57 15.58 3.04
C VAL A 150 3.18 16.46 1.95
N THR A 151 3.09 17.77 2.05
CA THR A 151 3.67 18.71 1.08
C THR A 151 5.19 18.53 0.95
N ASN A 152 5.87 18.24 2.06
CA ASN A 152 7.29 17.90 2.08
C ASN A 152 7.57 16.56 1.36
N ALA A 153 6.71 15.55 1.48
CA ALA A 153 6.85 14.30 0.74
C ALA A 153 6.60 14.47 -0.78
N LEU A 154 5.69 15.35 -1.19
CA LEU A 154 5.34 15.56 -2.61
C LEU A 154 6.50 16.05 -3.47
N ILE A 155 7.59 16.57 -2.89
CA ILE A 155 8.76 17.03 -3.64
C ILE A 155 9.42 15.90 -4.45
N HIS A 156 9.28 14.64 -4.02
CA HIS A 156 9.93 13.49 -4.63
C HIS A 156 9.17 12.90 -5.81
N MET A 157 7.94 13.35 -6.07
CA MET A 157 7.08 12.71 -7.09
C MET A 157 7.64 12.85 -8.51
N GLU A 158 8.23 14.00 -8.84
CA GLU A 158 8.79 14.27 -10.18
C GLU A 158 9.99 13.35 -10.44
N ASP A 159 10.86 13.17 -9.43
CA ASP A 159 11.98 12.23 -9.49
C ASP A 159 11.51 10.78 -9.59
N CYS A 160 10.48 10.38 -8.84
CA CYS A 160 9.91 9.04 -8.94
C CYS A 160 9.37 8.75 -10.34
N LEU A 161 8.67 9.72 -10.96
CA LEU A 161 8.19 9.58 -12.34
C LEU A 161 9.36 9.49 -13.33
N THR A 162 10.40 10.30 -13.14
CA THR A 162 11.60 10.29 -13.98
C THR A 162 12.30 8.93 -13.89
N TYR A 163 12.56 8.44 -12.67
CA TYR A 163 13.16 7.12 -12.41
C TYR A 163 12.38 6.00 -13.09
N MET A 164 11.07 5.92 -12.86
CA MET A 164 10.24 4.84 -13.40
C MET A 164 10.11 4.90 -14.93
N SER A 165 10.23 6.09 -15.53
CA SER A 165 10.15 6.25 -16.98
C SER A 165 11.36 5.71 -17.73
N ALA A 166 12.50 5.57 -17.05
CA ALA A 166 13.73 5.04 -17.60
C ALA A 166 13.83 3.50 -17.52
N LEU A 167 12.94 2.84 -16.77
CA LEU A 167 12.98 1.38 -16.57
C LEU A 167 12.54 0.64 -17.84
N GLN A 168 13.31 -0.40 -18.20
CA GLN A 168 13.14 -1.19 -19.42
C GLN A 168 12.50 -2.55 -19.14
N SER A 169 12.91 -3.22 -18.06
CA SER A 169 12.42 -4.56 -17.72
C SER A 169 11.01 -4.49 -17.12
N PRO A 170 10.00 -5.17 -17.70
CA PRO A 170 8.63 -5.14 -17.17
C PRO A 170 8.51 -5.65 -15.73
N ALA A 171 9.36 -6.59 -15.32
CA ALA A 171 9.35 -7.14 -13.96
C ALA A 171 9.87 -6.10 -12.95
N ILE A 172 11.00 -5.46 -13.25
CA ILE A 172 11.61 -4.41 -12.41
C ILE A 172 10.71 -3.19 -12.38
N PHE A 173 10.18 -2.79 -13.55
CA PHE A 173 9.20 -1.72 -13.66
C PHE A 173 8.03 -1.92 -12.69
N ARG A 174 7.37 -3.10 -12.72
CA ARG A 174 6.23 -3.37 -11.84
C ARG A 174 6.63 -3.40 -10.37
N PHE A 175 7.81 -3.96 -10.06
CA PHE A 175 8.35 -3.99 -8.72
C PHE A 175 8.54 -2.58 -8.15
N CYS A 176 9.07 -1.65 -8.95
CA CYS A 176 9.26 -0.25 -8.57
C CYS A 176 7.95 0.55 -8.57
N ALA A 177 7.09 0.36 -9.58
CA ALA A 177 5.91 1.19 -9.81
C ALA A 177 4.77 0.98 -8.81
N ILE A 178 4.51 -0.27 -8.42
CA ILE A 178 3.39 -0.60 -7.53
C ILE A 178 3.53 0.10 -6.16
N PRO A 179 4.68 0.03 -5.46
CA PRO A 179 4.87 0.76 -4.21
C PRO A 179 4.70 2.28 -4.36
N GLN A 180 5.19 2.87 -5.45
CA GLN A 180 5.10 4.32 -5.69
C GLN A 180 3.66 4.78 -5.91
N ILE A 181 2.87 4.02 -6.68
CA ILE A 181 1.42 4.28 -6.83
C ILE A 181 0.69 4.14 -5.49
N MET A 182 1.04 3.13 -4.70
CA MET A 182 0.47 2.94 -3.37
C MET A 182 0.84 4.09 -2.42
N ALA A 183 2.05 4.64 -2.53
CA ALA A 183 2.49 5.76 -1.70
C ALA A 183 1.68 7.03 -2.01
N ILE A 184 1.59 7.47 -3.28
CA ILE A 184 0.76 8.64 -3.62
C ILE A 184 -0.73 8.40 -3.29
N GLY A 185 -1.23 7.17 -3.47
CA GLY A 185 -2.59 6.81 -3.06
C GLY A 185 -2.81 6.93 -1.55
N THR A 186 -1.80 6.57 -0.75
CA THR A 186 -1.83 6.70 0.71
C THR A 186 -1.75 8.16 1.14
N LEU A 187 -0.84 8.96 0.56
CA LEU A 187 -0.78 10.40 0.79
C LEU A 187 -2.10 11.08 0.45
N ALA A 188 -2.74 10.67 -0.65
CA ALA A 188 -4.06 11.19 -1.03
C ALA A 188 -5.16 10.87 -0.02
N LEU A 189 -5.07 9.75 0.71
CA LEU A 189 -5.98 9.42 1.81
C LEU A 189 -5.64 10.17 3.09
N CYS A 190 -4.37 10.44 3.36
CA CYS A 190 -3.90 11.14 4.56
C CYS A 190 -4.09 12.65 4.47
N TYR A 191 -3.94 13.26 3.30
CA TYR A 191 -4.00 14.72 3.17
C TYR A 191 -5.34 15.30 3.64
N ASN A 192 -5.26 16.34 4.46
CA ASN A 192 -6.40 17.02 5.09
C ASN A 192 -7.37 16.04 5.81
N ASN A 193 -6.83 15.03 6.51
CA ASN A 193 -7.61 13.97 7.16
C ASN A 193 -7.20 13.76 8.62
N ILE A 194 -8.09 14.15 9.55
CA ILE A 194 -7.87 14.01 10.99
C ILE A 194 -7.73 12.55 11.45
N GLU A 195 -8.23 11.59 10.68
CA GLU A 195 -8.19 10.16 11.04
C GLU A 195 -6.76 9.61 11.15
N VAL A 196 -5.75 10.28 10.57
CA VAL A 196 -4.32 9.94 10.78
C VAL A 196 -3.93 10.00 12.26
N PHE A 197 -4.58 10.87 13.03
CA PHE A 197 -4.31 11.09 14.45
C PHE A 197 -5.22 10.26 15.37
N ARG A 198 -6.22 9.57 14.81
CA ARG A 198 -7.28 8.88 15.56
C ARG A 198 -7.37 7.39 15.27
N GLY A 199 -6.80 6.94 14.16
CA GLY A 199 -6.84 5.55 13.77
C GLY A 199 -5.93 5.23 12.59
N VAL A 200 -6.27 4.15 11.88
CA VAL A 200 -5.44 3.63 10.79
C VAL A 200 -6.01 4.08 9.44
N VAL A 201 -5.27 4.94 8.74
CA VAL A 201 -5.57 5.32 7.37
C VAL A 201 -4.84 4.39 6.42
N LYS A 202 -5.57 3.54 5.69
CA LYS A 202 -4.96 2.58 4.75
C LYS A 202 -5.78 2.45 3.47
N MET A 203 -5.09 2.26 2.35
CA MET A 203 -5.75 1.88 1.09
C MET A 203 -6.52 0.57 1.28
N ARG A 204 -7.78 0.54 0.81
CA ARG A 204 -8.61 -0.67 0.86
C ARG A 204 -7.96 -1.80 0.06
N ARG A 205 -8.01 -3.03 0.57
CA ARG A 205 -7.43 -4.22 -0.07
C ARG A 205 -7.85 -4.39 -1.54
N GLY A 206 -9.12 -4.11 -1.86
CA GLY A 206 -9.61 -4.17 -3.24
C GLY A 206 -8.97 -3.13 -4.16
N LEU A 207 -8.71 -1.91 -3.66
CA LEU A 207 -7.99 -0.89 -4.43
C LEU A 207 -6.51 -1.26 -4.58
N THR A 208 -5.87 -1.81 -3.53
CA THR A 208 -4.50 -2.34 -3.61
C THR A 208 -4.39 -3.46 -4.64
N ALA A 209 -5.32 -4.43 -4.64
CA ALA A 209 -5.36 -5.49 -5.63
C ALA A 209 -5.53 -4.93 -7.05
N LYS A 210 -6.41 -3.94 -7.23
CA LYS A 210 -6.60 -3.23 -8.50
C LYS A 210 -5.32 -2.53 -8.98
N VAL A 211 -4.55 -1.91 -8.09
CA VAL A 211 -3.24 -1.31 -8.42
C VAL A 211 -2.24 -2.37 -8.87
N ILE A 212 -2.10 -3.46 -8.11
CA ILE A 212 -1.15 -4.55 -8.41
C ILE A 212 -1.48 -5.22 -9.76
N ASP A 213 -2.77 -5.46 -10.00
CA ASP A 213 -3.26 -6.11 -11.21
C ASP A 213 -3.07 -5.22 -12.44
N ARG A 214 -3.47 -3.95 -12.36
CA ARG A 214 -3.52 -3.03 -13.52
C ARG A 214 -2.19 -2.39 -13.87
N THR A 215 -1.23 -2.31 -12.95
CA THR A 215 0.07 -1.67 -13.24
C THR A 215 0.90 -2.57 -14.13
N LYS A 216 0.99 -2.22 -15.42
CA LYS A 216 1.76 -2.96 -16.45
C LYS A 216 2.75 -2.08 -17.19
N ALA A 217 2.44 -0.80 -17.38
CA ALA A 217 3.28 0.15 -18.13
C ALA A 217 3.25 1.56 -17.50
N MET A 218 4.14 2.44 -17.97
CA MET A 218 4.20 3.84 -17.50
C MET A 218 2.91 4.61 -17.72
N SER A 219 2.09 4.26 -18.72
CA SER A 219 0.75 4.85 -18.90
C SER A 219 -0.15 4.65 -17.68
N ASP A 220 -0.02 3.50 -17.01
CA ASP A 220 -0.78 3.19 -15.80
C ASP A 220 -0.28 4.02 -14.60
N VAL A 221 1.03 4.24 -14.51
CA VAL A 221 1.67 5.09 -13.49
C VAL A 221 1.22 6.53 -13.66
N TYR A 222 1.37 7.12 -14.85
CA TYR A 222 0.90 8.49 -15.12
C TYR A 222 -0.61 8.64 -14.85
N GLY A 223 -1.41 7.65 -15.23
CA GLY A 223 -2.84 7.62 -14.93
C GLY A 223 -3.12 7.65 -13.43
N ALA A 224 -2.45 6.80 -12.65
CA ALA A 224 -2.61 6.73 -11.21
C ALA A 224 -2.12 7.99 -10.50
N PHE A 225 -0.92 8.48 -10.85
CA PHE A 225 -0.36 9.70 -10.29
C PHE A 225 -1.25 10.91 -10.57
N PHE A 226 -1.78 11.03 -11.79
CA PHE A 226 -2.74 12.08 -12.13
C PHE A 226 -4.03 11.98 -11.31
N ASP A 227 -4.60 10.78 -11.18
CA ASP A 227 -5.85 10.55 -10.44
C ASP A 227 -5.71 10.87 -8.95
N PHE A 228 -4.64 10.38 -8.32
CA PHE A 228 -4.37 10.66 -6.91
C PHE A 228 -3.95 12.11 -6.68
N SER A 229 -3.25 12.74 -7.62
CA SER A 229 -2.96 14.18 -7.57
C SER A 229 -4.25 15.02 -7.68
N CYS A 230 -5.22 14.62 -8.51
CA CYS A 230 -6.54 15.25 -8.55
C CYS A 230 -7.28 15.11 -7.21
N MET A 231 -7.24 13.91 -6.60
CA MET A 231 -7.85 13.68 -5.29
C MET A 231 -7.20 14.56 -4.21
N LEU A 232 -5.86 14.61 -4.15
CA LEU A 232 -5.11 15.50 -3.26
C LEU A 232 -5.51 16.96 -3.47
N LYS A 233 -5.45 17.43 -4.72
CA LYS A 233 -5.77 18.81 -5.09
C LYS A 233 -7.17 19.22 -4.65
N SER A 234 -8.16 18.32 -4.75
CA SER A 234 -9.54 18.58 -4.34
C SER A 234 -9.72 18.80 -2.82
N LYS A 235 -8.74 18.37 -2.02
CA LYS A 235 -8.75 18.48 -0.55
C LYS A 235 -7.92 19.65 -0.01
N VAL A 236 -7.22 20.38 -0.88
CA VAL A 236 -6.41 21.52 -0.47
C VAL A 236 -7.32 22.67 -0.04
N ASP A 237 -7.30 22.97 1.26
CA ASP A 237 -7.88 24.19 1.80
C ASP A 237 -6.99 25.39 1.41
N LYS A 238 -7.60 26.43 0.85
CA LYS A 238 -6.88 27.66 0.46
C LYS A 238 -6.36 28.44 1.67
N ASN A 239 -6.93 28.22 2.85
CA ASN A 239 -6.49 28.84 4.10
C ASN A 239 -5.34 28.07 4.77
N ASP A 240 -4.97 26.89 4.26
CA ASP A 240 -3.83 26.14 4.78
C ASP A 240 -2.51 26.87 4.47
N PRO A 241 -1.59 27.02 5.44
CA PRO A 241 -0.32 27.72 5.22
C PRO A 241 0.53 27.15 4.07
N ASN A 242 0.39 25.86 3.76
CA ASN A 242 1.14 25.15 2.72
C ASN A 242 0.36 25.01 1.41
N ALA A 243 -0.86 25.55 1.31
CA ALA A 243 -1.74 25.39 0.15
C ALA A 243 -1.05 25.71 -1.17
N THR A 244 -0.37 26.86 -1.28
CA THR A 244 0.30 27.29 -2.51
C THR A 244 1.42 26.33 -2.93
N LYS A 245 2.22 25.86 -1.97
CA LYS A 245 3.32 24.93 -2.22
C LYS A 245 2.78 23.55 -2.64
N ALA A 246 1.76 23.05 -1.94
CA ALA A 246 1.08 21.81 -2.28
C ALA A 246 0.48 21.86 -3.69
N LEU A 247 -0.27 22.93 -4.00
CA LEU A 247 -0.88 23.12 -5.32
C LEU A 247 0.16 23.17 -6.44
N SER A 248 1.25 23.91 -6.25
CA SER A 248 2.34 24.00 -7.23
C SER A 248 2.94 22.63 -7.55
N ARG A 249 3.20 21.79 -6.53
CA ARG A 249 3.74 20.43 -6.74
C ARG A 249 2.75 19.50 -7.43
N LEU A 250 1.48 19.56 -7.02
CA LEU A 250 0.42 18.77 -7.65
C LEU A 250 0.21 19.17 -9.11
N GLU A 251 0.29 20.46 -9.42
CA GLU A 251 0.16 20.98 -10.78
C GLU A 251 1.34 20.59 -11.67
N ALA A 252 2.57 20.61 -11.16
CA ALA A 252 3.75 20.13 -11.87
C ALA A 252 3.60 18.66 -12.27
N VAL A 253 3.23 17.79 -11.33
CA VAL A 253 3.02 16.36 -11.62
C VAL A 253 1.84 16.12 -12.56
N GLN A 254 0.74 16.85 -12.38
CA GLN A 254 -0.39 16.76 -13.31
C GLN A 254 0.01 17.19 -14.73
N LYS A 255 0.89 18.20 -14.87
CA LYS A 255 1.42 18.65 -16.15
C LYS A 255 2.26 17.55 -16.80
N ILE A 256 3.22 16.98 -16.08
CA ILE A 256 4.04 15.84 -16.55
C ILE A 256 3.14 14.69 -17.02
N CYS A 257 2.13 14.32 -16.22
CA CYS A 257 1.22 13.24 -16.57
C CYS A 257 0.40 13.55 -17.84
N ARG A 258 -0.03 14.81 -18.05
CA ARG A 258 -0.76 15.22 -19.27
C ARG A 258 0.15 15.21 -20.50
N GLU A 259 1.35 15.73 -20.37
CA GLU A 259 2.34 15.85 -21.46
C GLU A 259 2.89 14.48 -21.89
N SER A 260 2.77 13.46 -21.04
CA SER A 260 3.12 12.07 -21.41
C SER A 260 2.29 11.50 -22.57
N GLY A 261 1.14 12.11 -22.90
CA GLY A 261 0.21 11.59 -23.92
C GLY A 261 -0.55 10.32 -23.51
N ALA A 262 -0.28 9.76 -22.33
CA ALA A 262 -0.80 8.46 -21.90
C ALA A 262 -2.23 8.50 -21.33
N LEU A 263 -2.77 9.69 -21.02
CA LEU A 263 -4.05 9.83 -20.32
C LEU A 263 -5.28 9.56 -21.21
N THR A 264 -5.13 9.48 -22.53
CA THR A 264 -6.23 9.34 -23.50
C THR A 264 -6.83 7.92 -23.57
N LYS A 265 -6.13 6.89 -23.05
CA LYS A 265 -6.55 5.47 -23.11
C LYS A 265 -6.93 4.87 -21.73
N ARG A 266 -7.26 5.70 -20.73
CA ARG A 266 -7.21 5.32 -19.30
C ARG A 266 -8.44 4.58 -18.75
N LYS A 267 -8.21 3.65 -17.80
CA LYS A 267 -9.22 3.17 -16.83
C LYS A 267 -8.92 3.80 -15.45
N SER A 268 -9.73 4.76 -15.01
CA SER A 268 -9.54 5.54 -13.76
C SER A 268 -9.29 4.64 -12.52
N TYR A 269 -8.27 4.99 -11.73
CA TYR A 269 -8.00 4.33 -10.43
C TYR A 269 -8.97 4.83 -9.38
N VAL A 270 -9.18 6.15 -9.37
CA VAL A 270 -10.22 6.84 -8.60
C VAL A 270 -11.53 6.62 -9.34
N ILE A 271 -12.26 5.59 -8.92
CA ILE A 271 -13.65 5.42 -9.32
C ILE A 271 -14.39 6.63 -8.74
N ARG A 272 -14.75 7.59 -9.60
CA ARG A 272 -15.87 8.49 -9.30
C ARG A 272 -17.00 7.55 -8.98
N SER A 273 -17.48 7.55 -7.74
CA SER A 273 -18.47 6.60 -7.21
C SER A 273 -19.45 6.18 -8.30
N GLU A 274 -19.19 5.06 -8.97
CA GLU A 274 -20.22 4.45 -9.80
C GLU A 274 -21.36 4.14 -8.84
N PRO A 275 -22.62 4.32 -9.26
CA PRO A 275 -23.76 4.10 -8.39
C PRO A 275 -23.54 2.75 -7.73
N ARG A 276 -23.48 2.74 -6.38
CA ARG A 276 -23.49 1.51 -5.59
C ARG A 276 -24.50 0.61 -6.30
N TYR A 277 -24.06 -0.48 -6.91
CA TYR A 277 -25.01 -1.54 -7.26
C TYR A 277 -25.76 -1.78 -5.97
N ASN A 278 -27.04 -1.39 -5.95
CA ASN A 278 -27.84 -1.35 -4.73
C ASN A 278 -27.63 -2.71 -4.08
N SER A 279 -27.12 -2.75 -2.85
CA SER A 279 -26.94 -4.02 -2.12
C SER A 279 -28.24 -4.82 -2.13
N ALA A 280 -29.38 -4.13 -2.20
CA ALA A 280 -30.71 -4.68 -2.46
C ALA A 280 -30.84 -5.46 -3.78
N LEU A 281 -30.22 -5.04 -4.90
CA LEU A 281 -30.24 -5.77 -6.17
C LEU A 281 -29.40 -7.04 -6.13
N ILE A 282 -28.24 -7.02 -5.44
CA ILE A 282 -27.42 -8.21 -5.24
C ILE A 282 -28.16 -9.20 -4.35
N VAL A 283 -28.76 -8.73 -3.25
CA VAL A 283 -29.60 -9.54 -2.36
C VAL A 283 -30.82 -10.08 -3.10
N ALA A 284 -31.51 -9.25 -3.90
CA ALA A 284 -32.64 -9.69 -4.71
C ALA A 284 -32.24 -10.77 -5.73
N PHE A 285 -31.07 -10.64 -6.36
CA PHE A 285 -30.54 -11.67 -7.25
C PHE A 285 -30.34 -13.01 -6.53
N PHE A 286 -29.74 -13.01 -5.33
CA PHE A 286 -29.57 -14.23 -4.54
C PHE A 286 -30.90 -14.82 -4.04
N ILE A 287 -31.88 -13.98 -3.70
CA ILE A 287 -33.24 -14.43 -3.34
C ILE A 287 -33.91 -15.10 -4.54
N ILE A 288 -33.87 -14.46 -5.72
CA ILE A 288 -34.44 -15.02 -6.96
C ILE A 288 -33.77 -16.34 -7.33
N LEU A 289 -32.44 -16.42 -7.23
CA LEU A 289 -31.68 -17.65 -7.50
C LEU A 289 -32.10 -18.78 -6.55
N SER A 290 -32.31 -18.46 -5.28
CA SER A 290 -32.75 -19.41 -4.25
C SER A 290 -34.17 -19.92 -4.51
N ILE A 291 -35.08 -19.05 -4.94
CA ILE A 291 -36.46 -19.42 -5.32
C ILE A 291 -36.45 -20.32 -6.56
N ILE A 292 -35.65 -19.99 -7.59
CA ILE A 292 -35.50 -20.81 -8.79
C ILE A 292 -34.93 -22.19 -8.42
N PHE A 293 -33.89 -22.23 -7.58
CA PHE A 293 -33.31 -23.49 -7.10
C PHE A 293 -34.35 -24.33 -6.37
N ALA A 294 -35.09 -23.74 -5.42
CA ALA A 294 -36.16 -24.40 -4.68
C ALA A 294 -37.25 -24.97 -5.62
N TYR A 295 -37.69 -24.19 -6.61
CA TYR A 295 -38.68 -24.60 -7.61
C TYR A 295 -38.17 -25.76 -8.48
N LEU A 296 -36.93 -25.68 -8.94
CA LEU A 296 -36.31 -26.77 -9.73
C LEU A 296 -36.15 -28.04 -8.89
N SER A 297 -35.76 -27.93 -7.62
CA SER A 297 -35.69 -29.10 -6.73
C SER A 297 -37.06 -29.70 -6.41
N ALA A 298 -38.10 -28.88 -6.22
CA ALA A 298 -39.47 -29.35 -6.00
C ALA A 298 -40.03 -30.08 -7.23
N ASN A 299 -39.79 -29.55 -8.43
CA ASN A 299 -40.18 -30.23 -9.68
C ASN A 299 -39.36 -31.51 -9.94
N ARG A 300 -38.11 -31.60 -9.44
CA ARG A 300 -37.32 -32.82 -9.48
C ARG A 300 -37.90 -33.92 -8.57
N ILE A 301 -38.43 -33.54 -7.42
CA ILE A 301 -39.10 -34.43 -6.47
C ILE A 301 -40.45 -34.91 -7.04
N ASN A 302 -41.23 -34.00 -7.64
CA ASN A 302 -42.51 -34.35 -8.26
C ASN A 302 -42.34 -35.32 -9.45
N GLY A 303 -41.28 -35.16 -10.26
CA GLY A 303 -40.95 -36.09 -11.33
C GLY A 303 -40.53 -37.49 -10.84
N TRP A 304 -39.95 -37.59 -9.64
CA TRP A 304 -39.64 -38.87 -9.01
C TRP A 304 -40.87 -39.57 -8.44
N VAL A 305 -41.76 -38.82 -7.77
CA VAL A 305 -42.99 -39.37 -7.18
C VAL A 305 -43.94 -39.91 -8.26
N GLN A 306 -44.02 -39.27 -9.43
CA GLN A 306 -44.86 -39.72 -10.54
C GLN A 306 -44.35 -41.02 -11.20
N ASN A 307 -43.02 -41.22 -11.24
CA ASN A 307 -42.42 -42.44 -11.81
C ASN A 307 -42.43 -43.63 -10.84
N CYS A 308 -42.51 -43.40 -9.53
CA CYS A 308 -42.60 -44.48 -8.54
C CYS A 308 -44.03 -45.02 -8.33
N MET A 309 -45.08 -44.33 -8.80
CA MET A 309 -46.49 -44.75 -8.65
C MET A 309 -47.05 -45.61 -9.80
N VAL A 310 -46.26 -45.91 -10.84
CA VAL A 310 -46.72 -46.66 -12.04
C VAL A 310 -46.18 -48.10 -12.10
N SER A 311 -45.46 -48.60 -11.09
CA SER A 311 -44.83 -49.93 -11.17
C SER A 311 -45.03 -50.77 -9.91
N THR A 312 -46.28 -51.17 -9.63
CA THR A 312 -46.60 -52.18 -8.60
C THR A 312 -47.54 -53.30 -9.09
N GLU A 313 -47.64 -53.52 -10.39
CA GLU A 313 -48.19 -54.77 -10.95
C GLU A 313 -47.07 -55.46 -11.72
N ASP A 314 -46.32 -56.32 -11.03
CA ASP A 314 -45.78 -57.59 -11.53
C ASP A 314 -44.65 -58.12 -10.63
N LEU A 315 -44.82 -59.39 -10.19
CA LEU A 315 -43.80 -60.39 -9.82
C LEU A 315 -43.31 -60.52 -8.34
N PRO A 316 -42.84 -61.72 -7.93
CA PRO A 316 -43.38 -62.46 -6.77
C PRO A 316 -42.44 -62.64 -5.56
N LEU A 317 -43.05 -63.01 -4.42
CA LEU A 317 -42.61 -63.86 -3.29
C LEU A 317 -41.10 -64.06 -2.95
N PHE A 318 -40.78 -63.76 -1.67
CA PHE A 318 -39.68 -64.20 -0.77
C PHE A 318 -38.43 -63.28 -0.58
N PRO A 319 -37.74 -63.31 0.60
CA PRO A 319 -38.16 -62.64 1.83
C PRO A 319 -37.08 -61.74 2.47
N SER A 320 -37.54 -60.79 3.29
CA SER A 320 -36.95 -60.28 4.54
C SER A 320 -35.42 -60.27 4.73
N VAL A 321 -34.81 -59.08 4.69
CA VAL A 321 -33.72 -58.72 5.62
C VAL A 321 -33.93 -57.28 6.11
N TYR A 322 -34.37 -57.17 7.36
CA TYR A 322 -34.36 -55.94 8.15
C TYR A 322 -32.94 -55.62 8.58
N ILE A 323 -32.48 -54.38 8.38
CA ILE A 323 -31.43 -53.77 9.20
C ILE A 323 -31.88 -52.35 9.57
N CYS A 324 -32.36 -52.21 10.80
CA CYS A 324 -32.42 -50.95 11.54
C CYS A 324 -31.03 -50.60 12.07
N TYR A 325 -30.67 -49.31 12.06
CA TYR A 325 -29.95 -48.59 13.13
C TYR A 325 -29.91 -47.10 12.69
N SER A 326 -30.86 -46.27 13.13
CA SER A 326 -30.78 -45.38 14.30
C SER A 326 -29.57 -44.44 14.30
N MET A 327 -29.80 -43.20 13.86
CA MET A 327 -29.00 -42.03 14.21
C MET A 327 -29.85 -41.15 15.12
N GLY A 328 -29.43 -41.01 16.37
CA GLY A 328 -29.91 -40.02 17.32
C GLY A 328 -28.77 -39.05 17.66
N ASP A 329 -29.03 -37.78 17.35
CA ASP A 329 -28.66 -36.55 18.05
C ASP A 329 -27.24 -36.37 18.61
N ALA A 330 -26.53 -35.39 18.04
CA ALA A 330 -26.13 -34.13 18.71
C ALA A 330 -25.64 -33.10 17.68
#